data_AF-A0A0P9FKB8-F1
#
_entry.id   AF-A0A0P9FKB8-F1
#
_cell.length_a   1.000
_cell.length_b   1.000
_cell.length_c   1.000
_cell.angle_alpha   90.00
_cell.angle_beta   90.00
_cell.angle_gamma   90.00
#
_symmetry.space_group_name_H-M   'P 1'
#
loop_
_entity.id
_entity.type
_entity.pdbx_description
1 polymer ?
#
loop_
_entity_poly.entity_id
_entity_poly.type
_entity_poly.pdbx_seq_one_letter_code
_entity_poly.pdbx_strand_id
1 'polypeptide(L)'
;MRERYPALTSSTLASALGFHSTWYSRVESGKAGLTVANFARLAGGVLGLLAATYPSDVWMLHDLIRDVPRPDPLPPLPSLPTEPHTYTWHTEDLRIELGRVQERRAPIAIPEVTAAIGLQHMVLYDIENGKSPGSIPTLLKLYTYFSRHLNRPLLLDEILTIARYIPAALMPLLDQQHLSVAAGT
;
A
#
# COMPACT_ATOMS: atom_id res chain seq x y z
N MET A 1 16.97 -6.00 -6.84
CA MET A 1 15.96 -6.21 -7.93
C MET A 1 16.60 -6.13 -9.31
N ARG A 2 17.13 -4.98 -9.75
CA ARG A 2 17.70 -4.82 -11.11
C ARG A 2 18.84 -5.78 -11.48
N GLU A 3 19.69 -6.13 -10.51
CA GLU A 3 20.80 -7.08 -10.72
C GLU A 3 20.33 -8.53 -10.93
N ARG A 4 19.21 -8.92 -10.30
CA ARG A 4 18.62 -10.27 -10.47
C ARG A 4 17.63 -10.34 -11.64
N TYR A 5 16.93 -9.24 -11.93
CA TYR A 5 15.98 -9.13 -13.03
C TYR A 5 16.33 -7.91 -13.90
N PRO A 6 17.34 -7.99 -14.76
CA PRO A 6 17.73 -6.87 -15.63
C PRO A 6 16.60 -6.45 -16.58
N ALA A 7 15.69 -7.37 -16.93
CA ALA A 7 14.50 -7.09 -17.73
C ALA A 7 13.39 -6.35 -16.96
N LEU A 8 13.45 -6.31 -15.62
CA LEU A 8 12.48 -5.60 -14.77
C LEU A 8 12.82 -4.11 -14.70
N THR A 9 12.53 -3.41 -15.79
CA THR A 9 12.61 -1.94 -15.85
C THR A 9 11.29 -1.31 -15.38
N SER A 10 11.31 -0.02 -15.03
CA SER A 10 10.07 0.72 -14.72
C SER A 10 9.05 0.64 -15.87
N SER A 11 9.52 0.62 -17.12
CA SER A 11 8.66 0.45 -18.31
C SER A 11 8.03 -0.93 -18.36
N THR A 12 8.82 -2.00 -18.16
CA THR A 12 8.33 -3.38 -18.15
C THR A 12 7.29 -3.58 -17.04
N LEU A 13 7.55 -3.02 -15.86
CA LEU A 13 6.63 -3.05 -14.73
C LEU A 13 5.35 -2.26 -15.01
N ALA A 14 5.46 -1.06 -15.61
CA ALA A 14 4.27 -0.28 -16.02
C ALA A 14 3.38 -1.08 -16.96
N SER A 15 3.98 -1.64 -18.02
CA SER A 15 3.28 -2.41 -19.04
C SER A 15 2.65 -3.67 -18.46
N ALA A 16 3.37 -4.39 -17.60
CA ALA A 16 2.84 -5.58 -16.92
C ALA A 16 1.64 -5.28 -16.01
N LEU A 17 1.55 -4.05 -15.49
CA LEU A 17 0.46 -3.58 -14.66
C LEU A 17 -0.67 -2.90 -15.44
N GLY A 18 -0.62 -2.94 -16.78
CA GLY A 18 -1.61 -2.32 -17.66
C GLY A 18 -1.52 -0.80 -17.77
N PHE A 19 -0.40 -0.21 -17.33
CA PHE A 19 -0.12 1.21 -17.53
C PHE A 19 0.63 1.44 -18.85
N HIS A 20 0.51 2.66 -19.38
CA HIS A 20 1.38 3.11 -20.47
C HIS A 20 2.85 3.07 -20.01
N SER A 21 3.78 2.69 -20.89
CA SER A 21 5.21 2.54 -20.55
C SER A 21 5.83 3.81 -19.94
N THR A 22 5.35 4.98 -20.34
CA THR A 22 5.78 6.29 -19.83
C THR A 22 5.06 6.74 -18.56
N TRP A 23 4.12 5.95 -18.03
CA TRP A 23 3.32 6.33 -16.86
C TRP A 23 4.19 6.65 -15.65
N TYR A 24 5.19 5.83 -15.35
CA TYR A 24 6.14 6.10 -14.26
C TYR A 24 6.87 7.43 -14.42
N SER A 25 7.46 7.69 -15.59
CA SER A 25 8.15 8.96 -15.85
C SER A 25 7.23 10.17 -15.71
N ARG A 26 5.93 10.01 -16.00
CA ARG A 26 4.91 11.05 -15.81
C ARG A 26 4.55 11.24 -14.34
N VAL A 27 4.50 10.17 -13.55
CA VAL A 27 4.30 10.25 -12.09
C VAL A 27 5.51 10.94 -11.44
N GLU A 28 6.73 10.51 -11.77
CA GLU A 28 7.98 11.10 -11.24
C GLU A 28 8.13 12.58 -11.61
N SER A 29 7.72 12.98 -12.81
CA SER A 29 7.74 14.39 -13.24
C SER A 29 6.54 15.21 -12.77
N GLY A 30 5.65 14.64 -11.94
CA GLY A 30 4.44 15.32 -11.44
C GLY A 30 3.36 15.58 -12.51
N LYS A 31 3.55 15.06 -13.73
CA LYS A 31 2.62 15.21 -14.87
C LYS A 31 1.44 14.24 -14.83
N ALA A 32 1.46 13.27 -13.92
CA ALA A 32 0.35 12.38 -13.64
C ALA A 32 0.16 12.26 -12.13
N GLY A 33 -1.09 12.40 -11.65
CA GLY A 33 -1.42 12.19 -10.24
C GLY A 33 -1.39 10.71 -9.87
N LEU A 34 -0.80 10.39 -8.73
CA LEU A 34 -0.82 9.04 -8.15
C LEU A 34 -2.10 8.87 -7.31
N THR A 35 -3.15 8.32 -7.92
CA THR A 35 -4.35 7.90 -7.17
C THR A 35 -4.04 6.64 -6.38
N VAL A 36 -4.81 6.38 -5.32
CA VAL A 36 -4.66 5.14 -4.54
C VAL A 36 -5.00 3.91 -5.35
N ALA A 37 -5.93 3.99 -6.31
CA ALA A 37 -6.22 2.88 -7.22
C ALA A 37 -5.00 2.50 -8.08
N ASN A 38 -4.29 3.48 -8.63
CA ASN A 38 -3.08 3.21 -9.42
C ASN A 38 -1.92 2.76 -8.54
N PHE A 39 -1.79 3.35 -7.34
CA PHE A 39 -0.83 2.91 -6.35
C PHE A 39 -1.10 1.47 -5.89
N ALA A 40 -2.35 1.06 -5.68
CA ALA A 40 -2.71 -0.28 -5.24
C ALA A 40 -2.33 -1.34 -6.27
N ARG A 41 -2.55 -1.07 -7.56
CA ARG A 41 -2.05 -1.95 -8.64
C ARG A 41 -0.54 -2.07 -8.58
N LEU A 42 0.15 -0.94 -8.45
CA LEU A 42 1.60 -0.92 -8.37
C LEU A 42 2.13 -1.69 -7.15
N ALA A 43 1.66 -1.30 -5.97
CA ALA A 43 2.08 -1.88 -4.70
C ALA A 43 1.76 -3.36 -4.64
N GLY A 44 0.56 -3.78 -5.07
CA GLY A 44 0.18 -5.19 -5.14
C GLY A 44 1.12 -6.02 -6.01
N GLY A 45 1.47 -5.51 -7.19
CA GLY A 45 2.43 -6.14 -8.09
C GLY A 45 3.85 -6.23 -7.55
N VAL A 46 4.36 -5.13 -6.98
CA VAL A 46 5.73 -5.07 -6.44
C VAL A 46 5.85 -5.91 -5.17
N LEU A 47 4.90 -5.82 -4.24
CA LEU A 47 4.89 -6.63 -3.01
C LEU A 47 4.70 -8.12 -3.33
N GLY A 48 3.87 -8.46 -4.33
CA GLY A 48 3.73 -9.83 -4.81
C GLY A 48 5.04 -10.38 -5.37
N LEU A 49 5.73 -9.59 -6.20
CA LEU A 49 7.04 -9.98 -6.75
C LEU A 49 8.11 -10.12 -5.65
N LEU A 50 8.17 -9.19 -4.71
CA LEU A 50 9.10 -9.24 -3.57
C LEU A 50 8.86 -10.47 -2.70
N ALA A 51 7.60 -10.76 -2.36
CA ALA A 51 7.23 -11.93 -1.56
C ALA A 51 7.58 -13.25 -2.28
N ALA A 52 7.43 -13.30 -3.60
CA ALA A 52 7.84 -14.48 -4.39
C ALA A 52 9.36 -14.64 -4.46
N THR A 53 10.08 -13.52 -4.56
CA THR A 53 11.55 -13.51 -4.70
C THR A 53 12.27 -13.75 -3.36
N TYR A 54 11.70 -13.24 -2.26
CA TYR A 54 12.25 -13.29 -0.90
C TYR A 54 11.17 -13.76 0.08
N PRO A 55 10.81 -15.05 0.07
CA PRO A 55 9.69 -15.58 0.85
C PRO A 55 9.91 -15.57 2.36
N SER A 56 11.16 -15.45 2.80
CA SER A 56 11.52 -15.33 4.23
C SER A 56 11.34 -13.92 4.79
N ASP A 57 11.18 -12.91 3.92
CA ASP A 57 11.09 -11.51 4.30
C ASP A 57 9.65 -11.02 4.34
N VAL A 58 9.35 -10.14 5.30
CA VAL A 58 8.05 -9.48 5.41
C VAL A 58 8.10 -8.15 4.68
N TRP A 59 7.41 -8.11 3.55
CA TRP A 59 7.21 -6.92 2.72
C TRP A 59 5.88 -6.24 3.02
N MET A 60 5.87 -4.92 3.11
CA MET A 60 4.74 -4.07 3.52
C MET A 60 4.77 -2.74 2.75
N LEU A 61 3.72 -1.92 2.88
CA LEU A 61 3.66 -0.61 2.24
C LEU A 61 4.78 0.33 2.71
N HIS A 62 5.29 0.15 3.93
CA HIS A 62 6.47 0.86 4.43
C HIS A 62 7.72 0.65 3.57
N ASP A 63 7.88 -0.51 2.93
CA ASP A 63 9.03 -0.80 2.08
C ASP A 63 8.93 -0.09 0.72
N LEU A 64 7.73 0.37 0.34
CA LEU A 64 7.48 1.11 -0.90
C LEU A 64 7.48 2.62 -0.68
N ILE A 65 7.02 3.09 0.47
CA ILE A 65 6.94 4.52 0.80
C ILE A 65 8.10 4.88 1.74
N ARG A 66 9.23 5.24 1.14
CA ARG A 66 10.52 5.46 1.83
C ARG A 66 10.47 6.48 2.98
N ASP A 67 9.58 7.46 2.90
CA ASP A 67 9.51 8.55 3.87
C ASP A 67 8.76 8.16 5.16
N VAL A 68 8.20 6.95 5.22
CA VAL A 68 7.46 6.47 6.39
C VAL A 68 8.28 5.38 7.10
N PRO A 69 8.85 5.66 8.28
CA PRO A 69 9.63 4.67 8.99
C PRO A 69 8.77 3.45 9.34
N ARG A 70 9.36 2.26 9.22
CA ARG A 70 8.72 1.00 9.64
C ARG A 70 8.59 1.00 11.17
N PRO A 71 7.43 0.63 11.73
CA PRO A 71 7.27 0.52 13.18
C PRO A 71 8.18 -0.57 13.76
N ASP A 72 8.71 -0.31 14.96
CA ASP A 72 9.46 -1.25 15.78
C ASP A 72 8.96 -1.17 17.25
N PRO A 73 8.43 -2.25 17.85
CA PRO A 73 8.25 -3.59 17.26
C PRO A 73 7.19 -3.62 16.17
N LEU A 74 7.30 -4.63 15.29
CA LEU A 74 6.31 -4.88 14.25
C LEU A 74 4.98 -5.36 14.84
N PRO A 75 3.84 -4.71 14.53
CA PRO A 75 2.54 -5.21 14.92
C PRO A 75 2.14 -6.42 14.04
N PRO A 76 1.09 -7.17 14.44
CA PRO A 76 0.56 -8.26 13.63
C PRO A 76 0.19 -7.82 12.22
N LEU A 77 0.49 -8.65 11.22
CA LEU A 77 0.16 -8.36 9.84
C LEU A 77 -1.36 -8.49 9.61
N PRO A 78 -1.99 -7.53 8.90
CA PRO A 78 -3.40 -7.61 8.58
C PRO A 78 -3.66 -8.70 7.54
N SER A 79 -4.88 -9.24 7.56
CA SER A 79 -5.36 -10.13 6.50
C SER A 79 -5.41 -9.37 5.17
N LEU A 80 -4.82 -9.97 4.14
CA LEU A 80 -4.74 -9.37 2.81
C LEU A 80 -5.95 -9.78 1.96
N PRO A 81 -6.48 -8.87 1.13
CA PRO A 81 -7.46 -9.24 0.12
C PRO A 81 -6.83 -10.23 -0.88
N THR A 82 -7.62 -11.19 -1.34
CA THR A 82 -7.17 -12.25 -2.27
C THR A 82 -7.39 -11.88 -3.74
N GLU A 83 -8.31 -10.97 -4.03
CA GLU A 83 -8.64 -10.57 -5.41
C GLU A 83 -7.63 -9.54 -5.95
N PRO A 84 -6.98 -9.78 -7.09
CA PRO A 84 -6.02 -8.84 -7.66
C PRO A 84 -6.60 -7.44 -7.87
N HIS A 85 -5.74 -6.42 -7.74
CA HIS A 85 -6.10 -5.01 -7.91
C HIS A 85 -7.13 -4.45 -6.92
N THR A 86 -7.51 -5.22 -5.90
CA THR A 86 -8.38 -4.73 -4.83
C THR A 86 -7.57 -4.10 -3.71
N TYR A 87 -8.19 -3.12 -3.05
CA TYR A 87 -7.67 -2.48 -1.85
C TYR A 87 -8.84 -2.11 -0.94
N THR A 88 -8.56 -2.05 0.37
CA THR A 88 -9.58 -1.75 1.38
C THR A 88 -9.02 -0.74 2.36
N TRP A 89 -9.79 0.33 2.60
CA TRP A 89 -9.52 1.30 3.64
C TRP A 89 -10.14 0.84 4.95
N HIS A 90 -9.37 0.84 6.03
CA HIS A 90 -9.80 0.41 7.37
C HIS A 90 -9.93 1.60 8.32
N THR A 91 -10.29 2.77 7.79
CA THR A 91 -10.33 4.00 8.60
C THR A 91 -11.43 3.97 9.65
N GLU A 92 -12.54 3.27 9.40
CA GLU A 92 -13.59 3.07 10.39
C GLU A 92 -13.08 2.26 11.59
N ASP A 93 -12.38 1.15 11.35
CA ASP A 93 -11.80 0.31 12.41
C ASP A 93 -10.83 1.10 13.29
N LEU A 94 -9.97 1.93 12.66
CA LEU A 94 -9.04 2.80 13.37
C LEU A 94 -9.76 3.90 14.17
N ARG A 95 -10.88 4.44 13.66
CA ARG A 95 -11.72 5.39 14.41
C ARG A 95 -12.40 4.73 15.61
N ILE A 96 -12.83 3.46 15.48
CA ILE A 96 -13.38 2.67 16.59
C ILE A 96 -12.29 2.42 17.63
N GLU A 97 -11.11 1.97 17.22
CA GLU A 97 -9.97 1.71 18.09
C GLU A 97 -9.56 2.96 18.86
N LEU A 98 -9.39 4.09 18.15
CA LEU A 98 -9.04 5.37 18.77
C LEU A 98 -10.12 5.84 19.76
N GLY A 99 -11.40 5.62 19.46
CA GLY A 99 -12.50 5.90 20.39
C GLY A 99 -12.35 5.12 21.69
N ARG A 100 -11.99 3.84 21.63
CA ARG A 100 -11.74 3.00 22.81
C ARG A 100 -10.53 3.48 23.61
N VAL A 101 -9.43 3.85 22.94
CA VAL A 101 -8.23 4.42 23.58
C VAL A 101 -8.55 5.70 24.34
N GLN A 102 -9.50 6.50 23.84
CA GLN A 102 -9.96 7.74 24.48
C GLN A 102 -11.14 7.53 25.44
N GLU A 103 -11.44 6.30 25.85
CA GLU A 103 -12.55 5.95 26.75
C GLU A 103 -13.94 6.42 26.26
N ARG A 104 -14.10 6.58 24.94
CA ARG A 104 -15.35 6.98 24.32
C ARG A 104 -16.22 5.75 24.03
N ARG A 105 -17.54 5.91 24.21
CA ARG A 105 -18.53 4.88 23.84
C ARG A 105 -18.76 4.78 22.33
N ALA A 106 -18.45 5.83 21.58
CA ALA A 106 -18.67 5.92 20.14
C ALA A 106 -17.33 6.03 19.39
N PRO A 107 -17.28 5.59 18.12
CA PRO A 107 -16.12 5.81 17.26
C PRO A 107 -15.81 7.31 17.12
N ILE A 108 -14.55 7.67 16.90
CA ILE A 108 -14.20 9.06 16.58
C ILE A 108 -14.93 9.47 15.30
N ALA A 109 -15.60 10.64 15.31
CA ALA A 109 -16.38 11.07 14.17
C ALA A 109 -15.47 11.49 13.00
N ILE A 110 -15.92 11.22 11.76
CA ILE A 110 -15.21 11.64 10.53
C ILE A 110 -14.84 13.13 10.53
N PRO A 111 -15.72 14.06 10.95
CA PRO A 111 -15.38 15.49 11.03
C PRO A 111 -14.21 15.79 11.97
N GLU A 112 -14.11 15.06 13.09
CA GLU A 112 -13.01 15.25 14.06
C GLU A 112 -11.68 14.83 13.43
N VAL A 113 -11.65 13.67 12.77
CA VAL A 113 -10.44 13.19 12.08
C VAL A 113 -10.05 14.15 10.97
N THR A 114 -10.98 14.46 10.05
CA THR A 114 -10.70 15.33 8.89
C THR A 114 -10.21 16.71 9.29
N ALA A 115 -10.77 17.31 10.36
CA ALA A 115 -10.28 18.56 10.93
C ALA A 115 -8.85 18.42 11.47
N ALA A 116 -8.57 17.36 12.25
CA ALA A 116 -7.26 17.13 12.85
C ALA A 116 -6.13 16.95 11.81
N ILE A 117 -6.45 16.40 10.63
CA ILE A 117 -5.47 16.17 9.56
C ILE A 117 -5.54 17.17 8.39
N GLY A 118 -6.36 18.22 8.53
CA GLY A 118 -6.55 19.25 7.51
C GLY A 118 -6.98 18.66 6.17
N LEU A 119 -7.98 17.78 6.17
CA LEU A 119 -8.68 17.31 4.98
C LEU A 119 -10.02 18.01 4.82
N GLN A 120 -10.49 18.12 3.58
CA GLN A 120 -11.86 18.54 3.33
C GLN A 120 -12.84 17.52 3.93
N HIS A 121 -13.92 18.03 4.53
CA HIS A 121 -14.86 17.27 5.35
C HIS A 121 -15.41 15.99 4.70
N MET A 122 -15.64 16.02 3.38
CA MET A 122 -16.23 14.89 2.63
C MET A 122 -15.22 13.83 2.20
N VAL A 123 -13.91 14.12 2.21
CA VAL A 123 -12.92 13.21 1.60
C VAL A 123 -12.89 11.86 2.30
N LEU A 124 -12.85 11.84 3.63
CA LEU A 124 -12.81 10.60 4.39
C LEU A 124 -14.17 9.87 4.36
N TYR A 125 -15.27 10.63 4.33
CA TYR A 125 -16.61 10.07 4.15
C TYR A 125 -16.74 9.34 2.80
N ASP A 126 -16.27 9.96 1.72
CA ASP A 126 -16.33 9.35 0.39
C ASP A 126 -15.41 8.13 0.26
N ILE A 127 -14.28 8.11 0.97
CA ILE A 127 -13.39 6.94 1.04
C ILE A 127 -14.10 5.78 1.74
N GLU A 128 -14.65 6.00 2.94
CA GLU A 128 -15.33 4.96 3.73
C GLU A 128 -16.55 4.39 3.01
N ASN A 129 -17.23 5.21 2.18
CA ASN A 129 -18.37 4.78 1.38
C ASN A 129 -17.99 4.25 -0.02
N GLY A 130 -16.71 4.08 -0.32
CA GLY A 130 -16.23 3.58 -1.62
C GLY A 130 -16.49 4.51 -2.81
N LYS A 131 -16.87 5.78 -2.56
CA LYS A 131 -17.13 6.80 -3.59
C LYS A 131 -15.86 7.49 -4.06
N SER A 132 -14.79 7.45 -3.24
CA SER A 132 -13.49 8.00 -3.56
C SER A 132 -12.40 6.95 -3.38
N PRO A 133 -11.44 6.83 -4.31
CA PRO A 133 -10.30 5.95 -4.12
C PRO A 133 -9.37 6.44 -3.01
N GLY A 134 -9.43 7.73 -2.65
CA GLY A 134 -8.47 8.39 -1.78
C GLY A 134 -7.16 8.72 -2.48
N SER A 135 -6.18 9.20 -1.71
CA SER A 135 -4.87 9.63 -2.21
C SER A 135 -3.75 9.18 -1.28
N ILE A 136 -2.51 9.10 -1.80
CA ILE A 136 -1.34 8.81 -0.97
C ILE A 136 -1.12 9.89 0.11
N PRO A 137 -1.24 11.20 -0.19
CA PRO A 137 -1.23 12.22 0.87
C PRO A 137 -2.29 11.98 1.95
N THR A 138 -3.48 11.49 1.60
CA THR A 138 -4.52 11.11 2.58
C THR A 138 -4.06 9.95 3.46
N LEU A 139 -3.50 8.89 2.87
CA LEU A 139 -2.94 7.74 3.62
C LEU A 139 -1.88 8.19 4.63
N LEU A 140 -0.94 9.03 4.21
CA LEU A 140 0.16 9.51 5.06
C LEU A 140 -0.33 10.40 6.20
N LYS A 141 -1.32 11.24 5.94
CA LYS A 141 -1.97 12.06 6.96
C LYS A 141 -2.70 11.21 8.00
N LEU A 142 -3.45 10.20 7.55
CA LEU A 142 -4.12 9.24 8.44
C LEU A 142 -3.10 8.46 9.27
N TYR A 143 -2.02 7.97 8.64
CA TYR A 143 -0.94 7.28 9.34
C TYR A 143 -0.32 8.14 10.44
N THR A 144 0.06 9.37 10.11
CA THR A 144 0.67 10.30 11.07
C THR A 144 -0.28 10.61 12.22
N TYR A 145 -1.58 10.73 11.94
CA TYR A 145 -2.58 10.97 12.97
C TYR A 145 -2.78 9.76 13.87
N PHE A 146 -3.12 8.60 13.32
CA PHE A 146 -3.39 7.42 14.13
C PHE A 146 -2.15 6.91 14.88
N SER A 147 -0.97 6.89 14.25
CA SER A 147 0.28 6.48 14.92
C SER A 147 0.63 7.33 16.16
N ARG A 148 0.20 8.60 16.21
CA ARG A 148 0.41 9.49 17.35
C ARG A 148 -0.60 9.32 18.48
N HIS A 149 -1.78 8.79 18.17
CA HIS A 149 -2.90 8.74 19.12
C HIS A 149 -3.30 7.32 19.52
N LEU A 150 -2.86 6.31 18.78
CA LEU A 150 -2.97 4.91 19.19
C LEU A 150 -1.81 4.57 20.14
N ASN A 151 -2.11 3.84 21.21
CA ASN A 151 -1.11 3.40 22.20
C ASN A 151 -0.30 2.17 21.72
N ARG A 152 -0.06 2.05 20.41
CA ARG A 152 0.66 0.93 19.79
C ARG A 152 1.30 1.34 18.46
N PRO A 153 2.31 0.59 17.99
CA PRO A 153 2.78 0.74 16.62
C PRO A 153 1.67 0.45 15.61
N LEU A 154 1.68 1.19 14.50
CA LEU A 154 0.70 1.09 13.41
C LEU A 154 1.44 0.87 12.09
N LEU A 155 0.92 -0.03 11.25
CA LEU A 155 1.36 -0.21 9.88
C LEU A 155 0.49 0.58 8.90
N LEU A 156 1.09 1.04 7.80
CA LEU A 156 0.35 1.54 6.64
C LEU A 156 -0.66 0.51 6.12
N ASP A 157 -0.28 -0.77 6.11
CA ASP A 157 -1.14 -1.89 5.70
C ASP A 157 -2.39 -2.05 6.59
N GLU A 158 -2.37 -1.56 7.85
CA GLU A 158 -3.54 -1.55 8.73
C GLU A 158 -4.50 -0.39 8.43
N ILE A 159 -4.08 0.59 7.63
CA ILE A 159 -4.95 1.69 7.16
C ILE A 159 -5.49 1.37 5.77
N LEU A 160 -4.62 0.82 4.91
CA LEU A 160 -4.92 0.47 3.53
C LEU A 160 -4.34 -0.91 3.22
N THR A 161 -5.17 -1.95 3.22
CA THR A 161 -4.73 -3.26 2.73
C THR A 161 -4.81 -3.30 1.21
N ILE A 162 -3.80 -3.88 0.58
CA ILE A 162 -3.72 -4.03 -0.88
C ILE A 162 -3.49 -5.51 -1.20
N ALA A 163 -4.28 -6.05 -2.12
CA ALA A 163 -4.10 -7.41 -2.61
C ALA A 163 -2.72 -7.55 -3.26
N ARG A 164 -1.98 -8.57 -2.82
CA ARG A 164 -0.68 -8.90 -3.42
C ARG A 164 -0.91 -9.90 -4.53
N TYR A 165 -0.33 -9.62 -5.69
CA TYR A 165 -0.44 -10.50 -6.85
C TYR A 165 0.82 -10.37 -7.69
N ILE A 166 1.13 -11.41 -8.46
CA ILE A 166 2.19 -11.35 -9.44
C ILE A 166 1.51 -11.14 -10.81
N PRO A 167 1.76 -10.02 -11.50
CA PRO A 167 1.22 -9.83 -12.84
C PRO A 167 1.65 -10.99 -13.74
N ALA A 168 0.72 -11.59 -14.49
CA ALA A 168 1.01 -12.75 -15.35
C ALA A 168 2.18 -12.49 -16.31
N ALA A 169 2.31 -11.26 -16.81
CA ALA A 169 3.41 -10.84 -17.67
C ALA A 169 4.80 -10.87 -17.00
N LEU A 170 4.87 -10.91 -15.66
CA LEU A 170 6.13 -11.01 -14.90
C LEU A 170 6.44 -12.44 -14.42
N MET A 171 5.48 -13.39 -14.53
CA MET A 171 5.69 -14.79 -14.14
C MET A 171 6.87 -15.45 -14.88
N PRO A 172 7.06 -15.26 -16.19
CA PRO A 172 8.20 -15.87 -16.90
C PRO A 172 9.57 -15.40 -16.38
N LEU A 173 9.66 -14.17 -15.86
CA LEU A 173 10.90 -13.65 -15.27
C LEU A 173 11.23 -14.37 -13.97
N LEU A 174 10.21 -14.68 -13.16
CA LEU A 174 10.36 -15.45 -11.92
C LEU A 174 10.78 -16.89 -12.22
N ASP A 175 10.13 -17.54 -13.18
CA ASP A 175 10.44 -18.91 -13.57
C ASP A 175 11.90 -19.04 -14.04
N GLN A 176 12.38 -18.09 -14.84
CA GLN A 176 13.78 -18.04 -15.28
C GLN A 176 14.77 -17.90 -14.10
N GLN A 177 14.44 -17.10 -13.08
CA GLN A 177 15.28 -17.01 -11.88
C GLN A 177 15.28 -18.34 -11.10
N HIS A 178 14.11 -18.96 -10.91
CA HIS A 178 14.02 -20.21 -10.16
C HIS A 178 14.82 -21.33 -10.84
N LEU A 179 14.75 -21.40 -12.17
CA LEU A 179 15.54 -22.34 -12.97
C LEU A 179 17.05 -22.05 -12.91
N SER A 180 17.46 -20.76 -12.96
CA SER A 180 18.88 -20.39 -12.84
C SER A 180 19.46 -20.70 -11.47
N VAL A 181 18.68 -20.58 -10.39
CA VAL A 181 19.11 -20.95 -9.03
C VAL A 181 19.23 -22.46 -8.90
N ALA A 182 18.27 -23.22 -9.46
CA ALA A 182 18.30 -24.69 -9.44
C ALA A 182 19.43 -25.29 -10.30
N ALA A 183 19.86 -24.61 -11.36
CA ALA A 183 20.97 -25.05 -12.22
C ALA A 183 22.37 -24.67 -11.67
N GLY A 184 22.42 -23.85 -10.62
CA GLY A 184 23.66 -23.36 -9.99
C GLY A 184 24.04 -24.05 -8.68
N THR A 185 23.33 -25.12 -8.31
CA THR A 185 23.64 -26.04 -7.19
C THR A 185 23.99 -27.41 -7.72
#